data_AF-A0A952XBG3-F1
#
_entry.id   AF-A0A952XBG3-F1
#
_cell.length_a   1.000
_cell.length_b   1.000
_cell.length_c   1.000
_cell.angle_alpha   90.00
_cell.angle_beta   90.00
_cell.angle_gamma   90.00
#
_symmetry.space_group_name_H-M   'P 1'
#
loop_
_entity.id
_entity.type
_entity.pdbx_description
1 polymer ?
#
loop_
_entity_poly.entity_id
_entity_poly.type
_entity_poly.pdbx_seq_one_letter_code
_entity_poly.pdbx_strand_id
1 'polypeptide(L)'
;MKKTIGFVGLVAGAAFMLAGAASALDSSFGAQSKAGTHQFYVWCTGGADSVQSADGSNAKEAQAALAGSVGGNCWPVWQGLAG
;
A
#
# COMPACT_ATOMS: atom_id res chain seq x y z
N MET A 1 29.57 3.57 -33.89
CA MET A 1 29.77 3.38 -32.44
C MET A 1 29.93 4.76 -31.80
N LYS A 2 28.94 5.24 -31.03
CA LYS A 2 29.04 6.48 -30.25
C LYS A 2 28.85 6.11 -28.79
N LYS A 3 29.91 6.23 -28.00
CA LYS A 3 29.91 5.98 -26.55
C LYS A 3 29.43 7.26 -25.86
N THR A 4 28.20 7.26 -25.38
CA THR A 4 27.68 8.29 -24.47
C THR A 4 27.80 7.78 -23.04
N ILE A 5 28.88 8.18 -22.38
CA ILE A 5 28.97 8.23 -20.93
C ILE A 5 28.44 9.60 -20.54
N GLY A 6 27.32 9.63 -19.83
CA GLY A 6 26.71 10.85 -19.32
C GLY A 6 26.04 10.55 -17.99
N PHE A 7 26.75 10.84 -16.91
CA PHE A 7 26.21 10.86 -15.55
C PHE A 7 25.01 11.81 -15.48
N VAL A 8 23.82 11.24 -15.35
CA VAL A 8 22.64 11.90 -14.78
C VAL A 8 22.31 11.04 -13.56
N GLY A 9 22.65 11.45 -12.35
CA GLY A 9 22.25 12.74 -11.79
C GLY A 9 21.25 12.38 -10.70
N LEU A 10 21.80 12.15 -9.51
CA LEU A 10 21.20 12.12 -8.18
C LEU A 10 19.81 12.80 -8.05
N VAL A 11 18.73 12.13 -8.47
CA VAL A 11 17.33 12.47 -8.12
C VAL A 11 16.65 11.29 -7.41
N ALA A 12 17.44 10.35 -6.88
CA ALA A 12 16.92 9.22 -6.09
C ALA A 12 16.68 9.57 -4.61
N GLY A 13 16.94 10.81 -4.17
CA GLY A 13 16.91 11.19 -2.76
C GLY A 13 15.59 11.83 -2.29
N ALA A 14 14.77 12.38 -3.19
CA ALA A 14 13.59 13.16 -2.79
C ALA A 14 12.27 12.37 -2.78
N ALA A 15 12.20 11.23 -3.49
CA ALA A 15 10.96 10.44 -3.56
C ALA A 15 10.68 9.62 -2.29
N PHE A 16 11.67 9.42 -1.41
CA PHE A 16 11.49 8.68 -0.15
C PHE A 16 10.84 9.51 0.97
N MET A 17 10.62 10.81 0.76
CA MET A 17 10.02 11.69 1.78
C MET A 17 8.48 11.71 1.75
N LEU A 18 7.86 10.88 0.91
CA LEU A 18 6.42 10.56 0.97
C LEU A 18 6.17 9.25 1.71
N ALA A 19 7.07 8.86 2.63
CA ALA A 19 6.70 7.95 3.70
C ALA A 19 5.63 8.67 4.53
N GLY A 20 4.36 8.47 4.15
CA GLY A 20 3.21 8.93 4.92
C GLY A 20 3.46 8.60 6.37
N ALA A 21 3.19 9.57 7.26
CA ALA A 21 3.42 9.47 8.68
C ALA A 21 3.12 8.03 9.14
N ALA A 22 4.15 7.31 9.59
CA ALA A 22 4.02 5.92 9.98
C ALA A 22 3.16 5.88 11.25
N SER A 23 1.85 5.81 11.08
CA SER A 23 0.91 5.54 12.17
C SER A 23 1.13 4.10 12.60
N ALA A 24 1.21 3.88 13.92
CA ALA A 24 1.21 2.54 14.45
C ALA A 24 -0.14 1.89 14.10
N LEU A 25 -0.09 0.80 13.33
CA LEU A 25 -1.25 0.04 12.94
C LEU A 25 -1.72 -0.84 14.12
N ASP A 26 -3.01 -0.83 14.41
CA ASP A 26 -3.63 -1.84 15.27
C ASP A 26 -3.88 -3.10 14.43
N SER A 27 -2.91 -4.03 14.47
CA SER A 27 -2.99 -5.33 13.78
C SER A 27 -3.64 -6.43 14.63
N SER A 28 -4.29 -6.08 15.75
CA SER A 28 -4.97 -7.06 16.59
C SER A 28 -6.19 -7.66 15.86
N PHE A 29 -6.56 -8.89 16.21
CA PHE A 29 -7.75 -9.53 15.65
C PHE A 29 -9.03 -8.70 15.90
N GLY A 30 -9.12 -8.06 17.07
CA GLY A 30 -10.24 -7.18 17.40
C GLY A 30 -10.34 -5.93 16.51
N ALA A 31 -9.22 -5.46 15.95
CA ALA A 31 -9.20 -4.31 15.05
C ALA A 31 -9.84 -4.59 13.69
N GLN A 32 -9.85 -5.85 13.25
CA GLN A 32 -10.46 -6.22 11.96
C GLN A 32 -11.97 -5.95 11.93
N SER A 33 -12.64 -5.99 13.08
CA SER A 33 -14.09 -5.76 13.18
C SER A 33 -14.45 -4.30 13.45
N LYS A 34 -13.47 -3.41 13.65
CA LYS A 34 -13.71 -1.99 13.89
C LYS A 34 -13.90 -1.26 12.57
N ALA A 35 -14.73 -0.24 12.57
CA ALA A 35 -14.81 0.70 11.46
C ALA A 35 -13.61 1.65 11.46
N GLY A 36 -13.21 2.10 10.27
CA GLY A 36 -12.18 3.11 10.08
C GLY A 36 -11.31 2.83 8.85
N THR A 37 -10.15 3.47 8.81
CA THR A 37 -9.19 3.34 7.72
C THR A 37 -8.31 2.13 7.94
N HIS A 38 -8.44 1.12 7.08
CA HIS A 38 -7.60 -0.07 7.11
C HIS A 38 -6.47 0.04 6.09
N GLN A 39 -5.27 -0.38 6.48
CA GLN A 39 -4.12 -0.47 5.56
C GLN A 39 -3.96 -1.90 5.06
N PHE A 40 -3.57 -2.00 3.79
CA PHE A 40 -3.33 -3.25 3.08
C PHE A 40 -1.99 -3.20 2.35
N TYR A 41 -1.28 -4.32 2.39
CA TYR A 41 -0.22 -4.60 1.43
C TYR A 41 -0.85 -5.25 0.20
N VAL A 42 -0.77 -4.59 -0.94
CA VAL A 42 -1.28 -5.10 -2.21
C VAL A 42 -0.14 -5.81 -2.91
N TRP A 43 -0.20 -7.14 -2.93
CA TRP A 43 0.72 -7.98 -3.68
C TRP A 43 0.18 -8.20 -5.09
N CYS A 44 0.98 -7.98 -6.13
CA CYS A 44 0.54 -8.16 -7.51
C CYS A 44 1.45 -9.12 -8.28
N THR A 45 0.87 -10.18 -8.86
CA THR A 45 1.65 -11.09 -9.74
C THR A 45 2.02 -10.36 -11.03
N GLY A 46 3.33 -10.28 -11.31
CA GLY A 46 3.85 -9.63 -12.52
C GLY A 46 3.74 -8.10 -12.52
N GLY A 47 3.36 -7.50 -11.39
CA GLY A 47 3.28 -6.06 -11.18
C GLY A 47 4.16 -5.59 -10.03
N ALA A 48 4.10 -4.29 -9.73
CA ALA A 48 4.70 -3.76 -8.53
C ALA A 48 3.75 -3.93 -7.35
N ASP A 49 4.30 -4.32 -6.20
CA ASP A 49 3.57 -4.33 -4.95
C ASP A 49 3.38 -2.89 -4.44
N SER A 50 2.35 -2.67 -3.63
CA SER A 50 2.08 -1.35 -3.04
C SER A 50 1.46 -1.45 -1.65
N VAL A 51 1.44 -0.34 -0.93
CA VAL A 51 0.66 -0.19 0.31
C VAL A 51 -0.47 0.77 0.02
N GLN A 52 -1.70 0.37 0.32
CA GLN A 52 -2.88 1.17 0.10
C GLN A 52 -3.79 1.13 1.32
N SER A 53 -4.61 2.16 1.48
CA SER A 53 -5.60 2.24 2.55
C SER A 53 -7.00 2.32 1.96
N ALA A 54 -7.96 1.72 2.67
CA ALA A 54 -9.37 1.80 2.34
C ALA A 54 -10.18 1.91 3.63
N ASP A 55 -11.23 2.73 3.58
CA ASP A 55 -12.18 2.85 4.68
C ASP A 55 -13.20 1.71 4.61
N GLY A 56 -13.69 1.28 5.77
CA GLY A 56 -14.77 0.31 5.84
C GLY A 56 -15.38 0.23 7.24
N SER A 57 -16.55 -0.43 7.33
CA SER A 57 -17.16 -0.77 8.61
C SER A 57 -16.37 -1.86 9.35
N ASN A 58 -15.52 -2.58 8.61
CA ASN A 58 -14.59 -3.61 9.06
C ASN A 58 -13.55 -3.84 7.95
N ALA A 59 -12.49 -4.59 8.28
CA ALA A 59 -11.38 -4.89 7.39
C ALA A 59 -11.83 -5.64 6.12
N LYS A 60 -12.85 -6.52 6.23
CA LYS A 60 -13.32 -7.32 5.10
C LYS A 60 -14.02 -6.45 4.04
N GLU A 61 -14.85 -5.51 4.48
CA GLU A 61 -15.51 -4.56 3.58
C GLU A 61 -14.49 -3.63 2.90
N ALA A 62 -13.53 -3.10 3.67
CA ALA A 62 -12.44 -2.29 3.14
C ALA A 62 -11.59 -3.08 2.13
N GLN A 63 -11.28 -4.35 2.41
CA GLN A 63 -10.53 -5.23 1.52
C GLN A 63 -11.30 -5.53 0.24
N ALA A 64 -12.61 -5.77 0.31
CA ALA A 64 -13.45 -6.02 -0.85
C ALA A 64 -13.55 -4.80 -1.77
N ALA A 65 -13.70 -3.60 -1.18
CA ALA A 65 -13.68 -2.34 -1.92
C ALA A 65 -12.33 -2.13 -2.63
N LEU A 66 -11.22 -2.38 -1.93
CA LEU A 66 -9.87 -2.26 -2.49
C LEU A 66 -9.59 -3.33 -3.56
N ALA A 67 -10.01 -4.57 -3.36
CA ALA A 67 -9.86 -5.64 -4.35
C ALA A 67 -10.59 -5.30 -5.67
N GLY A 68 -11.75 -4.64 -5.58
CA GLY A 68 -12.48 -4.14 -6.75
C GLY A 68 -11.75 -3.06 -7.54
N SER A 69 -10.81 -2.32 -6.93
CA SER A 69 -10.07 -1.24 -7.59
C SER A 69 -8.71 -1.67 -8.15
N VAL A 70 -8.05 -2.69 -7.58
CA VAL A 70 -6.68 -3.10 -7.97
C VAL A 70 -6.63 -4.19 -9.06
N GLY A 71 -7.73 -4.86 -9.36
CA GLY A 71 -7.83 -5.86 -10.45
C GLY A 71 -7.35 -7.27 -10.10
N GLY A 72 -7.59 -8.23 -11.01
CA GLY A 72 -7.54 -9.67 -10.71
C GLY A 72 -6.16 -10.31 -10.49
N ASN A 73 -5.07 -9.61 -10.77
CA ASN A 73 -3.70 -10.09 -10.50
C ASN A 73 -3.13 -9.51 -9.20
N CYS A 74 -3.94 -8.82 -8.41
CA CYS A 74 -3.53 -8.13 -7.20
C CYS A 74 -4.37 -8.59 -5.99
N TRP A 75 -3.72 -8.80 -4.86
CA TRP A 75 -4.32 -9.27 -3.63
C TRP A 75 -3.99 -8.32 -2.49
N PRO A 76 -4.96 -7.54 -2.00
CA PRO A 76 -4.79 -6.76 -0.79
C PRO A 76 -4.75 -7.71 0.43
N VAL A 77 -3.68 -7.64 1.20
CA VAL A 77 -3.46 -8.36 2.46
C VAL A 77 -3.53 -7.36 3.61
N TRP A 78 -4.45 -7.57 4.54
CA TRP A 78 -4.66 -6.63 5.65
C TRP A 78 -3.44 -6.53 6.56
N GLN A 79 -3.02 -5.30 6.85
CA GLN A 79 -1.89 -5.00 7.73
C GLN A 79 -2.33 -4.45 9.09
N GLY A 80 -3.45 -3.74 9.15
CA GLY A 80 -3.96 -3.19 10.40
C GLY A 80 -4.98 -2.09 10.20
N LEU A 81 -5.60 -1.67 11.30
CA LEU A 81 -6.38 -0.44 11.36
C LEU A 81 -5.44 0.74 11.64
N ALA A 82 -5.56 1.83 10.87
CA ALA A 82 -4.82 3.06 11.13
C ALA A 82 -5.37 3.73 12.41
N GLY A 83 -4.47 4.15 13.29
CA GLY A 83 -4.78 4.87 14.53
C GLY A 83 -5.07 6.35 14.32
#